data_AF-A0A0W0GB52-F1
#
_entry.id   AF-A0A0W0GB52-F1
#
_cell.length_a   1.000
_cell.length_b   1.000
_cell.length_c   1.000
_cell.angle_alpha   90.00
_cell.angle_beta   90.00
_cell.angle_gamma   90.00
#
_symmetry.space_group_name_H-M   'P 1'
#
loop_
_entity.id
_entity.type
_entity.pdbx_description
1 polymer ?
#
loop_
_entity_poly.entity_id
_entity_poly.type
_entity_poly.pdbx_seq_one_letter_code
_entity_poly.pdbx_strand_id
1 'polypeptide(L)'
;MANSGNGGVAGNTLAQVKAMLNNSSLPKKTKTAPLWKHKEPEQLVPWLDDLDAIFETANMTNNWVKIQKALEWMEYATKNKMSRLELVKKSHLEANWEEFKKELTACFPEAVADYEGSRDKLERIVLKYKLIPADRLDKALAFNRAFKIEVQKLLSAKLNPLISNVEAVKLYVTAFEKRLMHEALSEARRVCMPDLYGRRRDDVFKLDELM
;
A
#
# COMPACT_ATOMS: atom_id res chain seq x y z
N MET A 1 -34.76 18.72 -37.27
CA MET A 1 -34.66 19.03 -35.83
C MET A 1 -34.20 17.78 -35.10
N ALA A 2 -33.01 17.80 -34.53
CA ALA A 2 -32.61 16.96 -33.39
C ALA A 2 -31.23 17.47 -32.92
N ASN A 3 -31.25 18.39 -31.96
CA ASN A 3 -30.08 18.86 -31.25
C ASN A 3 -29.81 17.86 -30.14
N SER A 4 -28.93 16.87 -30.39
CA SER A 4 -28.49 15.93 -29.37
C SER A 4 -27.50 16.64 -28.45
N GLY A 5 -28.00 17.03 -27.28
CA GLY A 5 -27.23 17.67 -26.22
C GLY A 5 -26.02 16.82 -25.85
N ASN A 6 -24.84 17.33 -26.22
CA ASN A 6 -23.57 16.86 -25.72
C ASN A 6 -23.51 17.24 -24.23
N GLY A 7 -23.83 16.29 -23.35
CA GLY A 7 -23.69 16.41 -21.91
C GLY A 7 -22.21 16.49 -21.52
N GLY A 8 -21.59 17.64 -21.78
CA GLY A 8 -20.26 17.96 -21.29
C GLY A 8 -20.30 17.95 -19.77
N VAL A 9 -19.42 17.15 -19.16
CA VAL A 9 -19.10 17.21 -17.73
C VAL A 9 -18.70 18.66 -17.44
N ALA A 10 -19.61 19.46 -16.89
CA ALA A 10 -19.34 20.85 -16.57
C ALA A 10 -18.31 20.86 -15.43
N GLY A 11 -17.05 21.12 -15.78
CA GLY A 11 -15.97 21.30 -14.82
C GLY A 11 -16.33 22.38 -13.79
N ASN A 12 -15.85 22.24 -12.56
CA ASN A 12 -16.15 23.22 -11.50
C ASN A 12 -15.71 24.62 -11.93
N THR A 13 -16.56 25.62 -11.70
CA THR A 13 -16.21 27.01 -11.98
C THR A 13 -15.10 27.49 -11.04
N LEU A 14 -14.36 28.53 -11.44
CA LEU A 14 -13.30 29.10 -10.60
C LEU A 14 -13.80 29.55 -9.22
N ALA A 15 -15.05 30.03 -9.13
CA ALA A 15 -15.66 30.40 -7.86
C ALA A 15 -15.90 29.17 -6.96
N GLN A 16 -16.37 28.05 -7.52
CA GLN A 16 -16.54 26.79 -6.80
C GLN A 16 -15.18 26.24 -6.31
N VAL A 17 -14.16 26.27 -7.17
CA VAL A 17 -12.79 25.85 -6.81
C VAL A 17 -12.24 26.69 -5.65
N LYS A 18 -12.41 28.03 -5.69
CA LYS A 18 -12.02 28.92 -4.60
C LYS A 18 -12.77 28.64 -3.30
N ALA A 19 -14.06 28.31 -3.36
CA ALA A 19 -14.83 27.94 -2.19
C ALA A 19 -14.31 26.63 -1.56
N MET A 20 -14.01 25.62 -2.38
CA MET A 20 -13.47 24.34 -1.94
C MET A 20 -12.08 24.47 -1.30
N LEU A 21 -11.20 25.33 -1.82
CA LEU A 21 -9.89 25.62 -1.21
C LEU A 21 -10.00 26.15 0.23
N ASN A 22 -11.08 26.89 0.51
CA ASN A 22 -11.34 27.52 1.80
C ASN A 22 -12.34 26.72 2.66
N ASN A 23 -12.62 25.47 2.28
CA ASN A 23 -13.57 24.63 2.99
C ASN A 23 -13.14 24.43 4.46
N SER A 24 -14.02 24.78 5.38
CA SER A 24 -13.79 24.73 6.83
C SER A 24 -13.73 23.31 7.40
N SER A 25 -14.24 22.31 6.67
CA SER A 25 -14.12 20.90 7.05
C SER A 25 -12.70 20.35 6.83
N LEU A 26 -11.86 21.04 6.06
CA LEU A 26 -10.48 20.63 5.85
C LEU A 26 -9.59 21.05 7.04
N PRO A 27 -8.61 20.21 7.41
CA PRO A 27 -7.60 20.56 8.40
C PRO A 27 -6.87 21.87 8.08
N LYS A 28 -6.61 22.66 9.12
CA LYS A 28 -5.78 23.86 9.01
C LYS A 28 -4.31 23.45 9.06
N LYS A 29 -3.51 23.93 8.10
CA LYS A 29 -2.07 23.64 8.01
C LYS A 29 -1.33 23.80 9.34
N THR A 30 -1.64 24.84 10.10
CA THR A 30 -0.93 25.20 11.34
C THR A 30 -1.35 24.41 12.58
N LYS A 31 -2.35 23.52 12.47
CA LYS A 31 -2.92 22.83 13.64
C LYS A 31 -3.05 21.33 13.46
N THR A 32 -3.81 20.91 12.45
CA THR A 32 -4.34 19.54 12.37
C THR A 32 -4.06 18.86 11.04
N ALA A 33 -3.45 19.56 10.08
CA ALA A 33 -3.15 18.97 8.80
C ALA A 33 -2.01 17.94 8.92
N PRO A 34 -2.14 16.77 8.27
CA PRO A 34 -1.06 15.78 8.25
C PRO A 34 0.11 16.35 7.44
N LEU A 35 1.33 16.32 8.00
CA LEU A 35 2.51 16.90 7.37
C LEU A 35 3.41 15.80 6.81
N TRP A 36 3.79 15.90 5.53
CA TRP A 36 4.80 15.02 4.95
C TRP A 36 6.11 15.74 4.59
N LYS A 37 7.23 15.02 4.79
CA LYS A 37 8.59 15.48 4.51
C LYS A 37 9.30 14.46 3.63
N HIS A 38 9.98 14.92 2.57
CA HIS A 38 10.77 14.04 1.70
C HIS A 38 11.95 13.34 2.38
N LYS A 39 12.33 13.75 3.60
CA LYS A 39 13.35 13.08 4.42
C LYS A 39 12.83 11.84 5.15
N GLU A 40 11.51 11.68 5.18
CA GLU A 40 10.77 10.54 5.76
C GLU A 40 9.95 9.91 4.61
N PRO A 41 10.61 9.39 3.56
CA PRO A 41 9.94 8.89 2.37
C PRO A 41 8.96 7.75 2.69
N GLU A 42 9.26 6.91 3.69
CA GLU A 42 8.43 5.80 4.14
C GLU A 42 7.03 6.23 4.64
N GLN A 43 6.87 7.49 5.02
CA GLN A 43 5.58 8.06 5.44
C GLN A 43 4.71 8.51 4.26
N LEU A 44 5.23 8.50 3.02
CA LEU A 44 4.51 9.01 1.86
C LEU A 44 3.19 8.28 1.61
N VAL A 45 3.21 6.95 1.57
CA VAL A 45 2.00 6.17 1.24
C VAL A 45 0.96 6.25 2.36
N PRO A 46 1.30 6.06 3.65
CA PRO A 46 0.37 6.32 4.75
C PRO A 46 -0.21 7.74 4.72
N TRP A 47 0.61 8.74 4.44
CA TRP A 47 0.15 10.13 4.36
C TRP A 47 -0.84 10.33 3.20
N LEU A 48 -0.61 9.73 2.03
CA LEU A 48 -1.57 9.79 0.92
C LEU A 48 -2.91 9.11 1.26
N ASP A 49 -2.87 8.00 2.01
CA ASP A 49 -4.07 7.32 2.50
C ASP A 49 -4.87 8.20 3.47
N ASP A 50 -4.19 8.90 4.38
CA ASP A 50 -4.82 9.88 5.27
C ASP A 50 -5.47 11.03 4.48
N LEU A 51 -4.82 11.50 3.41
CA LEU A 51 -5.37 12.53 2.55
C LEU A 51 -6.66 12.09 1.85
N ASP A 52 -6.69 10.86 1.32
CA ASP A 52 -7.89 10.28 0.72
C ASP A 52 -9.05 10.26 1.72
N ALA A 53 -8.82 9.76 2.94
CA ALA A 53 -9.84 9.72 3.99
C ALA A 53 -10.34 11.12 4.40
N ILE A 54 -9.43 12.10 4.52
CA ILE A 54 -9.77 13.50 4.81
C ILE A 54 -10.63 14.08 3.69
N PHE A 55 -10.25 13.87 2.44
CA PHE A 55 -10.96 14.39 1.28
C PHE A 55 -12.33 13.74 1.11
N GLU A 56 -12.46 12.44 1.34
CA GLU A 56 -13.74 11.74 1.37
C GLU A 56 -14.66 12.29 2.46
N THR A 57 -14.15 12.44 3.69
CA THR A 57 -14.89 13.00 4.83
C THR A 57 -15.36 14.44 4.55
N ALA A 58 -14.54 15.23 3.86
CA ALA A 58 -14.86 16.61 3.47
C ALA A 58 -15.73 16.70 2.20
N ASN A 59 -16.12 15.57 1.59
CA ASN A 59 -16.80 15.48 0.31
C ASN A 59 -16.09 16.28 -0.80
N MET A 60 -14.77 16.23 -0.83
CA MET A 60 -13.93 16.96 -1.77
C MET A 60 -13.90 16.25 -3.13
N THR A 61 -14.52 16.88 -4.13
CA THR A 61 -14.65 16.30 -5.48
C THR A 61 -13.65 16.85 -6.49
N ASN A 62 -13.11 18.05 -6.29
CA ASN A 62 -12.21 18.67 -7.26
C ASN A 62 -10.76 18.18 -7.09
N ASN A 63 -10.24 17.48 -8.09
CA ASN A 63 -8.88 16.91 -8.08
C ASN A 63 -7.77 17.97 -7.93
N TRP A 64 -7.91 19.12 -8.57
CA TRP A 64 -6.91 20.17 -8.45
C TRP A 64 -6.84 20.71 -7.02
N VAL A 65 -7.99 20.90 -6.35
CA VAL A 65 -8.03 21.29 -4.93
C VAL A 65 -7.33 20.25 -4.06
N LYS A 66 -7.55 18.95 -4.30
CA LYS A 66 -6.82 17.87 -3.59
C LYS A 66 -5.31 18.01 -3.76
N ILE A 67 -4.82 18.22 -4.99
CA ILE A 67 -3.39 18.42 -5.28
C ILE A 67 -2.84 19.66 -4.56
N GLN A 68 -3.56 20.79 -4.61
CA GLN A 68 -3.11 22.00 -3.93
C GLN A 68 -3.06 21.83 -2.42
N LYS A 69 -4.03 21.12 -1.82
CA LYS A 69 -4.03 20.82 -0.38
C LYS A 69 -2.92 19.86 0.00
N ALA A 70 -2.66 18.83 -0.80
CA ALA A 70 -1.52 17.95 -0.61
C ALA A 70 -0.20 18.75 -0.59
N LEU A 71 0.03 19.63 -1.56
CA LEU A 71 1.20 20.52 -1.58
C LEU A 71 1.25 21.49 -0.40
N GLU A 72 0.11 22.04 0.01
CA GLU A 72 0.00 22.90 1.19
C GLU A 72 0.44 22.16 2.45
N TRP A 73 0.11 20.87 2.55
CA TRP A 73 0.38 20.00 3.69
C TRP A 73 1.72 19.23 3.57
N MET A 74 2.59 19.64 2.66
CA MET A 74 3.99 19.26 2.67
C MET A 74 4.84 20.28 3.44
N GLU A 75 5.96 19.83 4.00
CA GLU A 75 7.02 20.72 4.47
C GLU A 75 7.50 21.62 3.33
N TYR A 76 7.84 22.87 3.64
CA TYR A 76 8.22 23.88 2.66
C TYR A 76 9.28 23.39 1.64
N ALA A 77 10.36 22.76 2.11
CA ALA A 77 11.39 22.23 1.22
C ALA A 77 10.88 21.10 0.32
N THR A 78 10.02 20.24 0.86
CA THR A 78 9.36 19.14 0.14
C THR A 78 8.40 19.67 -0.92
N LYS A 79 7.55 20.63 -0.55
CA LYS A 79 6.65 21.34 -1.47
C LYS A 79 7.42 21.94 -2.65
N ASN A 80 8.53 22.64 -2.39
CA ASN A 80 9.30 23.27 -3.47
C ASN A 80 9.86 22.27 -4.48
N LYS A 81 10.22 21.06 -4.03
CA LYS A 81 10.65 19.97 -4.91
C LYS A 81 9.48 19.41 -5.72
N MET A 82 8.38 19.06 -5.03
CA MET A 82 7.22 18.41 -5.66
C MET A 82 6.37 19.35 -6.52
N SER A 83 6.47 20.66 -6.34
CA SER A 83 5.77 21.64 -7.19
C SER A 83 6.24 21.61 -8.66
N ARG A 84 7.33 20.89 -8.96
CA ARG A 84 7.89 20.74 -10.31
C ARG A 84 7.25 19.61 -11.11
N LEU A 85 6.51 18.73 -10.45
CA LEU A 85 5.78 17.61 -11.08
C LEU A 85 4.79 18.14 -12.12
N GLU A 86 4.57 17.38 -13.19
CA GLU A 86 3.73 17.83 -14.31
C GLU A 86 2.26 17.91 -13.89
N LEU A 87 1.80 16.98 -13.06
CA LEU A 87 0.40 16.98 -12.59
C LEU A 87 0.06 18.17 -11.70
N VAL A 88 1.06 18.80 -11.07
CA VAL A 88 0.89 20.03 -10.29
C VAL A 88 0.65 21.25 -11.19
N LYS A 89 1.22 21.24 -12.40
CA LYS A 89 1.13 22.36 -13.35
C LYS A 89 -0.19 22.36 -14.12
N LYS A 90 -0.91 21.23 -14.14
CA LYS A 90 -2.20 21.10 -14.82
C LYS A 90 -3.25 22.06 -14.25
N SER A 91 -4.15 22.52 -15.11
CA SER A 91 -5.25 23.39 -14.72
C SER A 91 -6.30 22.66 -13.87
N HIS A 92 -7.23 23.41 -13.26
CA HIS A 92 -8.32 22.83 -12.49
C HIS A 92 -9.30 21.95 -13.29
N LEU A 93 -9.21 21.97 -14.62
CA LEU A 93 -10.02 21.15 -15.53
C LEU A 93 -9.33 19.84 -15.92
N GLU A 94 -7.99 19.81 -15.88
CA GLU A 94 -7.17 18.68 -16.36
C GLU A 94 -6.50 17.90 -15.22
N ALA A 95 -6.50 18.47 -14.02
CA ALA A 95 -5.90 17.86 -12.85
C ALA A 95 -6.56 16.51 -12.52
N ASN A 96 -5.72 15.54 -12.21
CA ASN A 96 -6.14 14.20 -11.83
C ASN A 96 -5.40 13.76 -10.57
N TRP A 97 -6.15 13.52 -9.50
CA TRP A 97 -5.60 13.16 -8.19
C TRP A 97 -4.89 11.80 -8.21
N GLU A 98 -5.45 10.82 -8.91
CA GLU A 98 -4.85 9.48 -9.01
C GLU A 98 -3.57 9.49 -9.85
N GLU A 99 -3.54 10.27 -10.94
CA GLU A 99 -2.30 10.46 -11.72
C GLU A 99 -1.24 11.19 -10.91
N PHE A 100 -1.62 12.20 -10.10
CA PHE A 100 -0.70 12.89 -9.21
C PHE A 100 -0.11 11.94 -8.16
N LYS A 101 -0.94 11.12 -7.50
CA LYS A 101 -0.46 10.11 -6.54
C LYS A 101 0.57 9.18 -7.19
N LYS A 102 0.30 8.69 -8.40
CA LYS A 102 1.22 7.83 -9.16
C LYS A 102 2.53 8.53 -9.52
N GLU A 103 2.47 9.78 -9.99
CA GLU A 103 3.68 10.55 -10.33
C GLU A 103 4.52 10.81 -9.08
N LEU A 104 3.87 11.14 -7.95
CA LEU A 104 4.53 11.37 -6.68
C LEU A 104 5.18 10.10 -6.11
N THR A 105 4.46 8.97 -6.09
CA THR A 105 5.01 7.71 -5.59
C THR A 105 6.09 7.13 -6.49
N ALA A 106 6.06 7.39 -7.80
CA ALA A 106 7.14 7.03 -8.71
C ALA A 106 8.48 7.71 -8.38
N CYS A 107 8.46 8.85 -7.67
CA CYS A 107 9.69 9.50 -7.18
C CYS A 107 10.30 8.78 -5.95
N PHE A 108 9.52 7.92 -5.28
CA PHE A 108 9.90 7.22 -4.04
C PHE A 108 9.53 5.74 -4.09
N PRO A 109 10.11 4.97 -5.03
CA PRO A 109 9.74 3.57 -5.21
C PRO A 109 10.08 2.69 -3.99
N GLU A 110 11.09 3.07 -3.19
CA GLU A 110 11.45 2.33 -1.98
C GLU A 110 10.36 2.46 -0.90
N ALA A 111 9.81 3.65 -0.70
CA ALA A 111 8.76 3.90 0.27
C ALA A 111 7.48 3.13 -0.05
N VAL A 112 7.14 3.04 -1.34
CA VAL A 112 6.02 2.22 -1.81
C VAL A 112 6.29 0.75 -1.50
N ALA A 113 7.48 0.26 -1.86
CA ALA A 113 7.87 -1.12 -1.59
C ALA A 113 7.91 -1.45 -0.09
N ASP A 114 8.31 -0.51 0.77
CA ASP A 114 8.31 -0.71 2.21
C ASP A 114 6.90 -0.73 2.81
N TYR A 115 5.95 -0.01 2.23
CA TYR A 115 4.54 0.00 2.66
C TYR A 115 3.75 -1.19 2.12
N GLU A 116 3.75 -1.41 0.80
CA GLU A 116 3.00 -2.49 0.13
C GLU A 116 3.69 -3.86 0.22
N GLY A 117 4.95 -3.86 0.68
CA GLY A 117 5.79 -5.05 0.69
C GLY A 117 6.48 -5.26 -0.66
N SER A 118 7.59 -5.98 -0.63
CA SER A 118 8.42 -6.27 -1.80
C SER A 118 8.71 -7.76 -1.90
N ARG A 119 8.48 -8.34 -3.09
CA ARG A 119 8.87 -9.73 -3.37
C ARG A 119 10.37 -9.93 -3.19
N ASP A 120 11.19 -9.00 -3.67
CA ASP A 120 12.65 -9.04 -3.51
C ASP A 120 13.07 -8.99 -2.03
N LYS A 121 12.36 -8.21 -1.20
CA LYS A 121 12.61 -8.16 0.25
C LYS A 121 12.19 -9.46 0.92
N LEU A 122 11.04 -10.02 0.54
CA LEU A 122 10.59 -11.33 1.02
C LEU A 122 11.60 -12.44 0.67
N GLU A 123 12.08 -12.49 -0.57
CA GLU A 123 13.08 -13.47 -1.01
C GLU A 123 14.42 -13.28 -0.28
N ARG A 124 14.85 -12.04 -0.04
CA ARG A 124 16.02 -11.75 0.81
C ARG A 124 15.84 -12.22 2.25
N ILE A 125 14.64 -12.12 2.83
CA ILE A 125 14.35 -12.67 4.16
C ILE A 125 14.52 -14.20 4.14
N VAL A 126 13.93 -14.90 3.16
CA VAL A 126 14.08 -16.36 3.02
C VAL A 126 15.55 -16.76 2.88
N LEU A 127 16.31 -16.08 2.03
CA LEU A 127 17.73 -16.35 1.82
C LEU A 127 18.57 -16.10 3.08
N LYS A 128 18.28 -15.02 3.82
CA LYS A 128 18.98 -14.68 5.07
C LYS A 128 18.84 -15.77 6.13
N TYR A 129 17.66 -16.39 6.22
CA TYR A 129 17.36 -17.38 7.26
C TYR A 129 17.53 -18.84 6.80
N LYS A 130 17.81 -19.10 5.52
CA LYS A 130 17.91 -20.42 4.89
C LYS A 130 18.53 -21.51 5.79
N LEU A 131 17.99 -22.73 5.67
CA LEU A 131 18.35 -23.91 6.47
C LEU A 131 18.21 -23.64 7.97
N ILE A 132 17.00 -23.34 8.42
CA ILE A 132 16.68 -23.33 9.86
C ILE A 132 16.55 -24.79 10.34
N PRO A 133 17.42 -25.26 11.25
CA PRO A 133 17.32 -26.59 11.85
C PRO A 133 16.32 -26.62 13.01
N ALA A 134 15.94 -27.84 13.42
CA ALA A 134 14.92 -28.08 14.45
C ALA A 134 15.27 -27.52 15.85
N ASP A 135 16.55 -27.43 16.17
CA ASP A 135 17.05 -26.97 17.47
C ASP A 135 17.23 -25.44 17.57
N ARG A 136 16.96 -24.70 16.49
CA ARG A 136 17.15 -23.24 16.42
C ARG A 136 15.84 -22.47 16.45
N LEU A 137 15.10 -22.63 17.55
CA LEU A 137 13.82 -21.95 17.79
C LEU A 137 13.94 -20.42 17.74
N ASP A 138 15.05 -19.87 18.23
CA ASP A 138 15.37 -18.43 18.17
C ASP A 138 15.34 -17.91 16.72
N LYS A 139 15.98 -18.66 15.82
CA LYS A 139 16.08 -18.34 14.40
C LYS A 139 14.73 -18.50 13.71
N ALA A 140 13.98 -19.55 14.05
CA ALA A 140 12.62 -19.77 13.54
C ALA A 140 11.67 -18.62 13.92
N LEU A 141 11.66 -18.20 15.19
CA LEU A 141 10.80 -17.10 15.66
C LEU A 141 11.16 -15.76 14.99
N ALA A 142 12.45 -15.47 14.82
CA ALA A 142 12.91 -14.27 14.13
C ALA A 142 12.53 -14.28 12.64
N PHE A 143 12.63 -15.43 11.99
CA PHE A 143 12.17 -15.62 10.61
C PHE A 143 10.65 -15.43 10.49
N ASN A 144 9.85 -16.12 11.32
CA ASN A 144 8.39 -16.05 11.27
C ASN A 144 7.90 -14.61 11.41
N ARG A 145 8.47 -13.83 12.34
CA ARG A 145 8.14 -12.40 12.49
C ARG A 145 8.44 -11.60 11.22
N ALA A 146 9.66 -11.70 10.70
CA ALA A 146 10.08 -10.92 9.53
C ALA A 146 9.30 -11.32 8.27
N PHE A 147 9.12 -12.62 8.04
CA PHE A 147 8.38 -13.17 6.91
C PHE A 147 6.91 -12.80 6.96
N LYS A 148 6.26 -12.96 8.14
CA LYS A 148 4.85 -12.62 8.33
C LYS A 148 4.57 -11.15 8.06
N ILE A 149 5.38 -10.24 8.59
CA ILE A 149 5.22 -8.79 8.35
C ILE A 149 5.25 -8.49 6.85
N GLU A 150 6.23 -9.03 6.13
CA GLU A 150 6.40 -8.71 4.70
C GLU A 150 5.32 -9.37 3.83
N VAL A 151 4.95 -10.63 4.12
CA VAL A 151 3.85 -11.31 3.40
C VAL A 151 2.52 -10.63 3.65
N GLN A 152 2.23 -10.18 4.87
CA GLN A 152 0.96 -9.51 5.17
C GLN A 152 0.79 -8.23 4.35
N LYS A 153 1.88 -7.47 4.14
CA LYS A 153 1.85 -6.31 3.24
C LYS A 153 1.52 -6.72 1.81
N LEU A 154 2.21 -7.72 1.27
CA LEU A 154 1.99 -8.22 -0.09
C LEU A 154 0.58 -8.80 -0.30
N LEU A 155 0.02 -9.47 0.71
CA LEU A 155 -1.35 -10.02 0.68
C LEU A 155 -2.42 -8.92 0.78
N SER A 156 -2.11 -7.83 1.47
CA SER A 156 -3.05 -6.74 1.78
C SER A 156 -2.88 -5.53 0.83
N ALA A 157 -2.03 -5.63 -0.19
CA ALA A 157 -1.82 -4.58 -1.17
C ALA A 157 -3.15 -4.18 -1.85
N LYS A 158 -3.51 -2.90 -1.74
CA LYS A 158 -4.87 -2.38 -1.99
C LYS A 158 -5.45 -2.69 -3.36
N LEU A 159 -4.62 -2.75 -4.39
CA LEU A 159 -5.06 -2.92 -5.78
C LEU A 159 -5.17 -4.38 -6.19
N ASN A 160 -4.22 -5.22 -5.75
CA ASN A 160 -4.20 -6.66 -5.97
C ASN A 160 -3.17 -7.29 -5.01
N PRO A 161 -3.46 -8.45 -4.41
CA PRO A 161 -2.45 -9.23 -3.71
C PRO A 161 -1.25 -9.48 -4.63
N LEU A 162 -0.06 -9.09 -4.18
CA LEU A 162 1.21 -9.25 -4.92
C LEU A 162 1.79 -10.66 -4.79
N ILE A 163 1.18 -11.49 -3.93
CA ILE A 163 1.50 -12.89 -3.74
C ILE A 163 0.23 -13.66 -3.38
N SER A 164 0.12 -14.92 -3.82
CA SER A 164 -0.92 -15.84 -3.36
C SER A 164 -0.53 -16.56 -2.07
N ASN A 165 -1.50 -17.08 -1.31
CA ASN A 165 -1.22 -17.91 -0.13
C ASN A 165 -0.33 -19.12 -0.48
N VAL A 166 -0.60 -19.78 -1.61
CA VAL A 166 0.19 -20.92 -2.11
C VAL A 166 1.66 -20.55 -2.32
N GLU A 167 1.92 -19.42 -2.95
CA GLU A 167 3.29 -18.94 -3.16
C GLU A 167 3.97 -18.58 -1.84
N ALA A 168 3.26 -17.93 -0.93
CA ALA A 168 3.79 -17.59 0.39
C ALA A 168 4.16 -18.85 1.19
N VAL A 169 3.31 -19.88 1.20
CA VAL A 169 3.60 -21.18 1.82
C VAL A 169 4.81 -21.86 1.17
N LYS A 170 4.88 -21.87 -0.18
CA LYS A 170 6.03 -22.43 -0.90
C LYS A 170 7.34 -21.74 -0.50
N LEU A 171 7.35 -20.41 -0.46
CA LEU A 171 8.54 -19.65 -0.04
C LEU A 171 8.89 -19.92 1.42
N TYR A 172 7.90 -19.94 2.32
CA TYR A 172 8.10 -20.19 3.75
C TYR A 172 8.81 -21.52 4.01
N VAL A 173 8.34 -22.60 3.39
CA VAL A 173 8.89 -23.95 3.54
C VAL A 173 10.37 -24.02 3.13
N THR A 174 10.82 -23.21 2.17
CA THR A 174 12.22 -23.24 1.68
C THR A 174 13.24 -22.68 2.67
N ALA A 175 12.80 -21.93 3.69
CA ALA A 175 13.69 -21.38 4.71
C ALA A 175 14.20 -22.44 5.70
N PHE A 176 13.47 -23.53 5.88
CA PHE A 176 13.75 -24.56 6.89
C PHE A 176 14.44 -25.79 6.31
N GLU A 177 15.02 -26.62 7.17
CA GLU A 177 15.49 -27.94 6.77
C GLU A 177 14.34 -28.83 6.27
N LYS A 178 14.61 -29.58 5.19
CA LYS A 178 13.58 -30.41 4.52
C LYS A 178 12.90 -31.39 5.46
N ARG A 179 13.68 -32.02 6.36
CA ARG A 179 13.16 -33.00 7.32
C ARG A 179 12.20 -32.35 8.31
N LEU A 180 12.59 -31.21 8.89
CA LEU A 180 11.74 -30.44 9.80
C LEU A 180 10.42 -30.04 9.15
N MET A 181 10.45 -29.53 7.91
CA MET A 181 9.21 -29.15 7.24
C MET A 181 8.36 -30.34 6.82
N HIS A 182 8.97 -31.48 6.49
CA HIS A 182 8.20 -32.70 6.22
C HIS A 182 7.42 -33.13 7.46
N GLU A 183 8.06 -33.11 8.63
CA GLU A 183 7.41 -33.39 9.92
C GLU A 183 6.31 -32.36 10.24
N ALA A 184 6.61 -31.06 10.11
CA ALA A 184 5.66 -29.98 10.38
C ALA A 184 4.43 -30.03 9.45
N LEU A 185 4.62 -30.29 8.14
CA LEU A 185 3.53 -30.43 7.18
C LEU A 185 2.68 -31.67 7.48
N SER A 186 3.30 -32.80 7.87
CA SER A 186 2.58 -34.01 8.27
C SER A 186 1.70 -33.76 9.49
N GLU A 187 2.24 -33.05 10.49
CA GLU A 187 1.50 -32.69 11.70
C GLU A 187 0.37 -31.71 11.40
N ALA A 188 0.62 -30.68 10.58
CA ALA A 188 -0.42 -29.75 10.14
C ALA A 188 -1.55 -30.48 9.39
N ARG A 189 -1.25 -31.50 8.56
CA ARG A 189 -2.33 -32.33 7.96
C ARG A 189 -3.15 -33.02 9.03
N ARG A 190 -2.51 -33.65 10.00
CA ARG A 190 -3.17 -34.39 11.07
C ARG A 190 -4.12 -33.49 11.88
N VAL A 191 -3.66 -32.30 12.22
CA VAL A 191 -4.41 -31.31 13.00
C VAL A 191 -5.55 -30.70 12.18
N CYS A 192 -5.32 -30.36 10.91
CA CYS A 192 -6.30 -29.71 10.06
C CYS A 192 -7.26 -30.69 9.34
N MET A 193 -7.10 -32.01 9.48
CA MET A 193 -7.90 -33.06 8.81
C MET A 193 -9.41 -32.76 8.69
N PRO A 194 -10.11 -32.25 9.72
CA PRO A 194 -11.54 -31.93 9.63
C PRO A 194 -11.87 -30.81 8.64
N ASP A 195 -10.96 -29.84 8.46
CA ASP A 195 -11.14 -28.61 7.66
C ASP A 195 -10.53 -28.70 6.24
N LEU A 196 -9.97 -29.86 5.87
CA LEU A 196 -9.38 -30.10 4.56
C LEU A 196 -10.42 -30.46 3.49
N TYR A 197 -11.63 -30.86 3.88
CA TYR A 197 -12.71 -31.18 2.93
C TYR A 197 -13.12 -29.92 2.15
N GLY A 198 -12.83 -29.93 0.84
CA GLY A 198 -13.15 -28.83 -0.09
C GLY A 198 -11.98 -27.88 -0.40
N ARG A 199 -10.80 -28.04 0.22
CA ARG A 199 -9.61 -27.26 -0.15
C ARG A 199 -8.99 -27.78 -1.45
N ARG A 200 -8.43 -26.89 -2.27
CA ARG A 200 -7.72 -27.28 -3.49
C ARG A 200 -6.45 -28.05 -3.13
N ARG A 201 -6.12 -29.10 -3.89
CA ARG A 201 -4.91 -29.92 -3.64
C ARG A 201 -3.60 -29.13 -3.65
N ASP A 202 -3.58 -27.99 -4.34
CA ASP A 202 -2.41 -27.12 -4.45
C ASP A 202 -2.38 -26.00 -3.39
N ASP A 203 -3.46 -25.85 -2.59
CA ASP A 203 -3.66 -24.80 -1.58
C ASP A 203 -4.25 -25.41 -0.28
N VAL A 204 -3.53 -26.41 0.24
CA VAL A 204 -3.98 -27.21 1.37
C VAL A 204 -3.87 -26.43 2.69
N PHE A 205 -2.81 -25.63 2.83
CA PHE A 205 -2.47 -24.94 4.07
C PHE A 205 -2.53 -23.44 3.91
N LYS A 206 -3.05 -22.75 4.93
CA LYS A 206 -2.86 -21.32 5.11
C LYS A 206 -1.50 -21.08 5.74
N LEU A 207 -0.85 -19.96 5.41
CA LEU A 207 0.46 -19.63 6.00
C LEU A 207 0.42 -19.59 7.54
N ASP A 208 -0.66 -19.07 8.13
CA ASP A 208 -0.83 -19.03 9.59
C ASP A 208 -0.97 -20.43 10.23
N GLU A 209 -1.29 -21.48 9.47
CA GLU A 209 -1.35 -22.87 9.97
C GLU A 209 0.05 -23.50 10.08
N LEU A 210 1.10 -22.84 9.55
CA LEU A 210 2.49 -23.33 9.51
C LEU A 210 3.47 -22.49 10.34
N MET A 211 3.04 -21.35 10.89
CA MET A 211 3.86 -20.36 11.59
C MET A 211 3.76 -20.40 13.10
#